data_AF-A0YRQ8-F1
#
_entry.id   AF-A0YRQ8-F1
#
_cell.length_a   1.000
_cell.length_b   1.000
_cell.length_c   1.000
_cell.angle_alpha   90.00
_cell.angle_beta   90.00
_cell.angle_gamma   90.00
#
_symmetry.space_group_name_H-M   'P 1'
#
loop_
_entity.id
_entity.type
_entity.pdbx_description
1 polymer ?
#
loop_
_entity_poly.entity_id
_entity_poly.type
_entity_poly.pdbx_seq_one_letter_code
_entity_poly.pdbx_strand_id
1 'polypeptide(L)'
;MQDEVINFFQFQQTFEYLGYFETPENNQLMKSLKRDLSRGGLIVLSGIVGSGKTTLLLQVQRELKQEAKVVVSRSISVDINNG
;
A
#
# COMPACT_ATOMS: atom_id res chain seq x y z
N MET A 1 7.99 -27.17 4.03
CA MET A 1 8.09 -26.24 2.88
C MET A 1 8.50 -24.83 3.32
N GLN A 2 7.75 -24.11 4.18
CA GLN A 2 8.18 -22.78 4.65
C GLN A 2 9.47 -22.82 5.50
N ASP A 3 9.62 -23.81 6.39
CA ASP A 3 10.83 -23.96 7.24
C ASP A 3 12.12 -24.25 6.45
N GLU A 4 12.01 -24.98 5.33
CA GLU A 4 13.16 -25.25 4.45
C GLU A 4 13.66 -23.98 3.78
N VAL A 5 12.76 -23.09 3.36
CA VAL A 5 13.11 -21.81 2.74
C VAL A 5 13.80 -20.89 3.76
N ILE A 6 13.29 -20.82 5.00
CA ILE A 6 13.89 -20.04 6.09
C ILE A 6 15.32 -20.51 6.35
N ASN A 7 15.51 -21.82 6.52
CA ASN A 7 16.81 -22.40 6.83
C ASN A 7 17.80 -22.29 5.66
N PHE A 8 17.33 -22.49 4.42
CA PHE A 8 18.19 -22.45 3.23
C PHE A 8 18.66 -21.02 2.89
N PHE A 9 17.76 -20.04 2.94
CA PHE A 9 18.08 -18.63 2.65
C PHE A 9 18.51 -17.82 3.88
N GLN A 10 18.60 -18.46 5.06
CA GLN A 10 18.98 -17.83 6.33
C GLN A 10 18.10 -16.64 6.73
N PHE A 11 16.82 -16.66 6.37
CA PHE A 11 15.88 -15.64 6.83
C PHE A 11 15.58 -15.84 8.32
N GLN A 12 15.39 -14.74 9.06
CA GLN A 12 15.08 -14.78 10.50
C GLN A 12 13.61 -15.17 10.76
N GLN A 13 12.72 -14.92 9.80
CA GLN A 13 11.29 -15.24 9.87
C GLN A 13 10.66 -15.19 8.47
N THR A 14 9.43 -15.67 8.35
CA THR A 14 8.66 -15.53 7.10
C THR A 14 8.19 -14.09 6.87
N PHE A 15 8.06 -13.72 5.60
CA PHE A 15 7.62 -12.38 5.19
C PHE A 15 6.12 -12.11 5.43
N GLU A 16 5.32 -13.16 5.67
CA GLU A 16 3.88 -13.07 5.89
C GLU A 16 3.51 -12.21 7.11
N TYR A 17 4.42 -12.08 8.08
CA TYR A 17 4.20 -11.33 9.32
C TYR A 17 4.90 -9.95 9.36
N LEU A 18 5.60 -9.54 8.30
CA LEU A 18 6.44 -8.33 8.33
C LEU A 18 5.71 -7.00 8.12
N GLY A 19 4.38 -7.01 7.98
CA GLY A 19 3.60 -5.79 7.86
C GLY A 19 3.95 -4.95 6.62
N TYR A 20 3.75 -3.64 6.70
CA TYR A 20 4.09 -2.73 5.62
C TYR A 20 5.57 -2.34 5.69
N PHE A 21 6.31 -2.57 4.61
CA PHE A 21 7.72 -2.21 4.54
C PHE A 21 7.88 -0.74 4.16
N GLU A 22 8.37 0.06 5.10
CA GLU A 22 8.64 1.49 4.88
C GLU A 22 10.03 1.71 4.29
N THR A 23 10.08 2.45 3.18
CA THR A 23 11.33 2.99 2.62
C THR A 23 11.31 4.52 2.69
N PRO A 24 12.47 5.21 2.63
CA PRO A 24 12.52 6.67 2.59
C PRO A 24 11.66 7.28 1.46
N GLU A 25 11.72 6.70 0.27
CA GLU A 25 10.98 7.13 -0.91
C GLU A 25 9.48 7.00 -0.69
N ASN A 26 9.08 5.87 -0.11
CA ASN A 26 7.70 5.57 0.20
C ASN A 26 7.12 6.52 1.26
N ASN A 27 7.93 6.89 2.27
CA ASN A 27 7.56 7.86 3.29
C ASN A 27 7.40 9.27 2.72
N GLN A 28 8.24 9.68 1.76
CA GLN A 28 8.08 10.95 1.05
C GLN A 28 6.81 10.97 0.19
N LEU A 29 6.50 9.86 -0.48
CA LEU A 29 5.30 9.71 -1.28
C LEU A 29 4.03 9.76 -0.41
N MET A 30 4.03 9.06 0.73
CA MET A 30 2.93 9.10 1.71
C MET A 30 2.66 10.52 2.21
N LYS A 31 3.71 11.26 2.60
CA LYS A 31 3.58 12.65 3.06
C LYS A 31 3.00 13.56 1.97
N SER A 32 3.44 13.37 0.73
CA SER A 32 2.94 14.15 -0.41
C SER A 32 1.47 13.83 -0.70
N LEU A 33 1.10 12.55 -0.72
CA LEU A 33 -0.29 12.13 -0.91
C LEU A 33 -1.21 12.70 0.17
N LYS A 34 -0.84 12.61 1.45
CA LYS A 34 -1.67 13.16 2.54
C LYS A 34 -1.86 14.68 2.44
N ARG A 35 -0.81 15.40 2.05
CA ARG A 35 -0.87 16.85 1.82
C ARG A 35 -1.76 17.19 0.64
N ASP A 36 -1.71 16.43 -0.44
CA ASP A 36 -2.52 16.70 -1.62
C ASP A 36 -3.99 16.30 -1.37
N LEU A 37 -4.24 15.23 -0.61
CA LEU A 37 -5.57 14.84 -0.15
C LEU A 37 -6.23 15.91 0.72
N SER A 38 -5.48 16.58 1.60
CA SER A 38 -6.05 17.64 2.45
C SER A 38 -6.44 18.89 1.67
N ARG A 39 -5.90 19.07 0.46
CA ARG A 39 -6.30 20.12 -0.49
C ARG A 39 -7.53 19.73 -1.32
N GLY A 40 -7.90 18.45 -1.32
CA GLY A 40 -8.97 17.90 -2.14
C GLY A 40 -8.58 17.74 -3.61
N GLY A 41 -9.48 17.13 -4.39
CA GLY A 41 -9.31 16.91 -5.82
C GLY A 41 -9.17 15.44 -6.22
N LEU A 42 -8.98 15.22 -7.52
CA LEU A 42 -8.76 13.89 -8.08
C LEU A 42 -7.25 13.59 -8.12
N ILE A 43 -6.83 12.57 -7.38
CA ILE A 43 -5.45 12.09 -7.37
C ILE A 43 -5.41 10.71 -8.02
N VAL A 44 -4.52 10.55 -9.00
CA VAL A 44 -4.32 9.28 -9.71
C VAL A 44 -2.98 8.67 -9.29
N LEU A 45 -3.01 7.42 -8.82
CA LEU A 45 -1.82 6.63 -8.53
C LEU A 45 -1.55 5.65 -9.68
N SER A 46 -0.57 5.97 -10.53
CA SER A 46 -0.18 5.18 -11.71
C SER A 46 1.22 4.55 -11.59
N GLY A 47 1.49 3.51 -12.38
CA GLY A 47 2.79 2.82 -12.37
C GLY A 47 2.69 1.37 -12.87
N ILE A 48 3.85 0.73 -13.11
CA ILE A 48 3.95 -0.64 -13.65
C ILE A 48 3.28 -1.70 -12.77
N VAL A 49 2.91 -2.84 -13.35
CA VAL A 49 2.37 -3.99 -12.58
C VAL A 49 3.39 -4.41 -11.51
N GLY A 50 2.92 -4.73 -10.31
CA GLY A 50 3.78 -5.12 -9.20
C GLY A 50 4.47 -3.98 -8.45
N SER A 51 4.34 -2.72 -8.87
CA SER A 51 5.01 -1.57 -8.22
C SER A 51 4.47 -1.16 -6.83
N GLY A 52 3.63 -1.97 -6.20
CA GLY A 52 3.10 -1.69 -4.86
C GLY A 52 1.98 -0.63 -4.77
N LYS A 53 1.37 -0.19 -5.88
CA LYS A 53 0.29 0.83 -5.89
C LYS A 53 -0.86 0.48 -4.94
N THR A 54 -1.39 -0.73 -5.06
CA THR A 54 -2.48 -1.21 -4.21
C THR A 54 -2.06 -1.24 -2.75
N THR A 55 -0.83 -1.69 -2.47
CA THR A 55 -0.26 -1.74 -1.12
C THR A 55 -0.17 -0.34 -0.50
N LEU A 56 0.38 0.63 -1.24
CA LEU A 56 0.47 2.02 -0.80
C LEU A 56 -0.92 2.63 -0.58
N LEU A 57 -1.86 2.44 -1.51
CA LEU A 57 -3.22 2.97 -1.37
C LEU A 57 -3.93 2.43 -0.12
N LEU A 58 -3.74 1.14 0.18
CA LEU A 58 -4.27 0.52 1.39
C LEU A 58 -3.61 1.08 2.66
N GLN A 59 -2.30 1.34 2.63
CA GLN A 59 -1.60 1.97 3.74
C GLN A 59 -2.10 3.40 3.99
N VAL A 60 -2.23 4.23 2.95
CA VAL A 60 -2.76 5.59 3.04
C VAL A 60 -4.15 5.59 3.68
N GLN A 61 -5.05 4.72 3.22
CA GLN A 61 -6.39 4.59 3.80
C GLN A 61 -6.34 4.15 5.27
N ARG A 62 -5.42 3.25 5.63
CA ARG A 62 -5.27 2.76 7.01
C ARG A 62 -4.86 3.90 7.95
N GLU A 63 -3.87 4.69 7.55
CA GLU A 63 -3.40 5.84 8.35
C GLU A 63 -4.45 6.94 8.45
N LEU A 64 -5.14 7.27 7.35
CA LEU A 64 -6.23 8.28 7.39
C LEU A 64 -7.38 7.88 8.31
N LYS A 65 -7.73 6.59 8.35
CA LYS A 65 -8.74 6.07 9.29
C LYS A 65 -8.26 6.19 10.75
N GLN A 66 -6.99 5.91 11.02
CA GLN A 66 -6.41 6.04 12.36
C GLN A 66 -6.34 7.49 12.83
N GLU A 67 -6.07 8.43 11.91
CA GLU A 67 -6.05 9.86 12.24
C GLU A 67 -7.44 10.44 12.53
N ALA A 68 -8.52 9.80 12.07
CA ALA A 68 -9.92 10.19 12.28
C ALA A 68 -10.28 11.64 11.88
N LYS A 69 -9.48 12.27 11.02
CA LYS A 69 -9.69 13.66 10.54
C LYS A 69 -10.61 13.75 9.32
N VAL A 70 -10.79 12.63 8.61
CA VAL A 70 -11.57 12.55 7.37
C VAL A 70 -12.39 11.27 7.33
N VAL A 71 -13.52 11.31 6.63
CA VAL A 71 -14.28 10.10 6.29
C VAL A 71 -13.56 9.38 5.14
N VAL A 72 -13.25 8.10 5.35
CA VAL A 72 -12.56 7.27 4.34
C VAL A 72 -13.53 6.25 3.76
N SER A 73 -13.77 6.33 2.45
CA SER A 73 -14.59 5.38 1.70
C SER A 73 -13.77 4.74 0.58
N ARG A 74 -14.15 3.52 0.17
CA ARG A 74 -13.50 2.78 -0.92
C ARG A 74 -14.55 2.30 -1.92
N SER A 75 -14.31 2.56 -3.20
CA SER A 75 -15.00 1.91 -4.32
C SER A 75 -13.96 1.16 -5.14
N ILE A 76 -14.33 -0.01 -5.65
CA ILE A 76 -13.48 -0.83 -6.52
C ILE A 76 -14.27 -1.04 -7.80
N SER A 77 -13.69 -0.64 -8.93
CA SER A 77 -14.17 -1.03 -10.25
C SER A 77 -13.25 -2.10 -10.81
N VAL A 78 -13.83 -3.16 -11.35
CA VAL A 78 -13.11 -4.22 -12.06
C VAL A 78 -13.67 -4.28 -13.47
N ASP A 79 -12.80 -4.14 -14.47
CA ASP A 79 -13.17 -4.44 -15.85
C ASP A 79 -13.09 -5.96 -16.03
N ILE A 80 -14.25 -6.57 -16.23
CA ILE A 80 -14.37 -8.00 -16.53
C ILE A 80 -14.31 -8.13 -18.04
N ASN A 81 -13.16 -8.55 -18.56
CA ASN A 81 -12.99 -8.78 -19.99
C ASN A 81 -13.57 -10.16 -20.34
N ASN A 82 -14.87 -10.20 -20.62
CA ASN A 82 -15.52 -11.40 -21.16
C ASN A 82 -15.26 -11.42 -22.66
N GLY A 83 -14.27 -12.23 -23.05
CA GLY A 83 -13.99 -12.54 -24.47
C GLY A 83 -15.12 -13.33 -25.12
#